data_AF-A0A8H4A869-F1
#
_entry.id   AF-A0A8H4A869-F1
#
_cell.length_a   1.000
_cell.length_b   1.000
_cell.length_c   1.000
_cell.angle_alpha   90.00
_cell.angle_beta   90.00
_cell.angle_gamma   90.00
#
_symmetry.space_group_name_H-M   'P 1'
#
loop_
_entity.id
_entity.type
_entity.pdbx_description
1 polymer ?
#
loop_
_entity_poly.entity_id
_entity_poly.type
_entity_poly.pdbx_seq_one_letter_code
_entity_poly.pdbx_strand_id
1 'polypeptide(L)'
;MAELDGPQIGTSANNFFQSDRDIAIQERRATKQQNKDGDPIECTSKVLCMILPEKIDDLDYVYIGESGFIAKKINLSTKKTVKVFKGHTGPITCLGLWYKDGIEYLITGSWDKTLKKWDSKTKESLCTFSSHTDFVKSLTISHKTSTLFSGSSDKHIRSWNLLTGEPLKVFKRHTRGIEDLTFDEGETFLFSASSDGLVIKWNPLSGECLQIFEGHLTSVYALKIFEEEMWTASADMTVKRWDLYTGKSDMSLEHPDFVKCLAIRGPYVITGSRDESIRVFDIGSGKLIKVIDGHFDEVSCTATREKKLYTGSLDCTLRTWSLTDITSQEPQPKQTVQEETSSSMLTEEEERELEELMEAEDM
;
A
#
# COMPACT_ATOMS: atom_id res chain seq x y z
N MET A 1 12.69 18.18 -58.72
CA MET A 1 11.96 16.88 -58.75
C MET A 1 12.50 16.07 -57.59
N ALA A 2 11.71 16.00 -56.52
CA ALA A 2 12.06 15.32 -55.28
C ALA A 2 11.75 13.83 -55.42
N GLU A 3 12.69 12.96 -55.03
CA GLU A 3 12.40 11.55 -54.73
C GLU A 3 12.21 11.43 -53.22
N LEU A 4 11.03 10.91 -52.86
CA LEU A 4 10.60 10.63 -51.50
C LEU A 4 11.24 9.31 -51.03
N ASP A 5 12.13 9.39 -50.03
CA ASP A 5 12.63 8.21 -49.33
C ASP A 5 11.55 7.70 -48.36
N GLY A 6 11.05 6.49 -48.64
CA GLY A 6 10.02 5.82 -47.85
C GLY A 6 10.55 5.27 -46.51
N PRO A 7 9.65 4.97 -45.55
CA PRO A 7 10.04 4.47 -44.24
C PRO A 7 10.68 3.09 -44.33
N GLN A 8 11.87 2.94 -43.76
CA GLN A 8 12.54 1.65 -43.63
C GLN A 8 11.78 0.73 -42.67
N ILE A 9 11.23 -0.35 -43.21
CA ILE A 9 10.55 -1.40 -42.45
C ILE A 9 11.61 -2.32 -41.85
N GLY A 10 11.80 -2.23 -40.54
CA GLY A 10 12.65 -3.16 -39.79
C GLY A 10 12.05 -4.57 -39.77
N THR A 11 12.74 -5.53 -40.37
CA THR A 11 12.38 -6.95 -40.36
C THR A 11 12.83 -7.61 -39.04
N SER A 12 11.95 -7.64 -38.04
CA SER A 12 12.04 -8.60 -36.94
C SER A 12 10.65 -9.18 -36.64
N ALA A 13 10.52 -10.50 -36.80
CA ALA A 13 9.24 -11.21 -36.89
C ALA A 13 8.49 -11.40 -35.54
N ASN A 14 8.75 -10.55 -34.53
CA ASN A 14 8.11 -10.64 -33.20
C ASN A 14 7.47 -9.33 -32.70
N ASN A 15 7.52 -8.22 -33.45
CA ASN A 15 7.00 -6.91 -33.01
C ASN A 15 5.72 -6.50 -33.77
N PHE A 16 4.73 -7.38 -33.88
CA PHE A 16 3.48 -7.07 -34.59
C PHE A 16 2.39 -6.65 -33.58
N PHE A 17 2.08 -5.34 -33.56
CA PHE A 17 1.08 -4.62 -32.75
C PHE A 17 1.41 -4.27 -31.29
N GLN A 18 2.50 -3.55 -31.03
CA GLN A 18 2.59 -2.73 -29.82
C GLN A 18 2.44 -1.26 -30.22
N SER A 19 1.56 -0.52 -29.53
CA SER A 19 1.48 0.93 -29.74
C SER A 19 2.73 1.61 -29.16
N ASP A 20 3.08 2.80 -29.65
CA ASP A 20 4.18 3.60 -29.08
C ASP A 20 4.00 3.82 -27.57
N ARG A 21 2.74 3.87 -27.12
CA ARG A 21 2.39 3.92 -25.70
C ARG A 21 2.76 2.64 -24.95
N ASP A 22 2.53 1.46 -25.54
CA ASP A 22 2.88 0.18 -24.91
C ASP A 22 4.39 -0.01 -24.84
N ILE A 23 5.11 0.41 -25.89
CA ILE A 23 6.57 0.42 -25.93
C ILE A 23 7.10 1.35 -24.83
N ALA A 24 6.60 2.60 -24.75
CA ALA A 24 7.00 3.54 -23.70
C ALA A 24 6.67 3.03 -22.28
N ILE A 25 5.57 2.32 -22.09
CA ILE A 25 5.23 1.68 -20.80
C ILE A 25 6.22 0.54 -20.51
N GLN A 26 6.58 -0.27 -21.50
CA GLN A 26 7.56 -1.36 -21.32
C GLN A 26 8.95 -0.83 -21.03
N GLU A 27 9.41 0.19 -21.75
CA GLU A 27 10.68 0.86 -21.51
C GLU A 27 10.70 1.48 -20.11
N ARG A 28 9.65 2.21 -19.73
CA ARG A 28 9.52 2.77 -18.38
C ARG A 28 9.57 1.67 -17.30
N ARG A 29 8.91 0.53 -17.52
CA ARG A 29 8.97 -0.63 -16.62
C ARG A 29 10.38 -1.23 -16.57
N ALA A 30 11.05 -1.38 -17.71
CA ALA A 30 12.41 -1.92 -17.77
C ALA A 30 13.42 -1.01 -17.07
N THR A 31 13.34 0.31 -17.28
CA THR A 31 14.17 1.30 -16.58
C THR A 31 13.91 1.26 -15.07
N LYS A 32 12.65 1.21 -14.64
CA LYS A 32 12.32 1.16 -13.21
C LYS A 32 12.66 -0.19 -12.56
N GLN A 33 12.64 -1.29 -13.31
CA GLN A 33 13.08 -2.59 -12.80
C GLN A 33 14.58 -2.61 -12.46
N GLN A 34 15.37 -1.75 -13.12
CA GLN A 34 16.78 -1.53 -12.77
C GLN A 34 16.97 -0.61 -11.56
N ASN A 35 15.90 -0.01 -11.01
CA ASN A 35 15.99 0.88 -9.86
C ASN A 35 16.33 0.11 -8.58
N LYS A 36 17.48 0.47 -7.98
CA LYS A 36 18.01 -0.12 -6.74
C LYS A 36 17.70 0.69 -5.49
N ASP A 37 16.93 1.77 -5.59
CA ASP A 37 16.54 2.60 -4.45
C ASP A 37 15.76 1.79 -3.41
N GLY A 38 16.06 2.01 -2.13
CA GLY A 38 15.39 1.28 -1.05
C GLY A 38 15.78 -0.19 -0.94
N ASP A 39 17.01 -0.56 -1.31
CA ASP A 39 17.62 -1.88 -1.07
C ASP A 39 16.70 -3.08 -1.40
N PRO A 40 16.25 -3.25 -2.66
CA PRO A 40 15.19 -4.17 -3.00
C PRO A 40 15.53 -5.63 -2.70
N ILE A 41 14.50 -6.37 -2.29
CA ILE A 41 14.47 -7.83 -2.14
C ILE A 41 13.45 -8.37 -3.15
N GLU A 42 13.93 -9.11 -4.14
CA GLU A 42 13.07 -9.69 -5.17
C GLU A 42 12.29 -10.89 -4.62
N CYS A 43 10.98 -10.86 -4.86
CA CYS A 43 10.04 -11.90 -4.50
C CYS A 43 9.61 -12.67 -5.75
N THR A 44 9.05 -13.87 -5.57
CA THR A 44 8.65 -14.71 -6.71
C THR A 44 7.36 -14.27 -7.37
N SER A 45 6.54 -13.50 -6.64
CA SER A 45 5.29 -12.95 -7.11
C SER A 45 4.94 -11.68 -6.32
N LYS A 46 3.81 -11.05 -6.66
CA LYS A 46 3.38 -9.77 -6.10
C LYS A 46 3.27 -9.85 -4.58
N VAL A 47 3.85 -8.89 -3.87
CA VAL A 47 3.72 -8.80 -2.42
C VAL A 47 2.37 -8.14 -2.13
N LEU A 48 1.51 -8.80 -1.35
CA LEU A 48 0.16 -8.29 -1.04
C LEU A 48 0.03 -7.81 0.40
N CYS A 49 0.76 -8.45 1.32
CA CYS A 49 0.76 -8.10 2.73
C CYS A 49 2.10 -8.45 3.37
N MET A 50 2.40 -7.79 4.49
CA MET A 50 3.57 -8.09 5.30
C MET A 50 3.26 -7.94 6.79
N ILE A 51 4.05 -8.61 7.62
CA ILE A 51 4.05 -8.39 9.06
C ILE A 51 5.48 -8.56 9.60
N LEU A 52 5.87 -7.69 10.53
CA LEU A 52 7.15 -7.73 11.22
C LEU A 52 6.96 -8.43 12.57
N PRO A 53 7.79 -9.43 12.90
CA PRO A 53 7.83 -10.00 14.24
C PRO A 53 8.24 -8.96 15.28
N GLU A 54 7.59 -9.01 16.45
CA GLU A 54 7.91 -8.12 17.59
C GLU A 54 8.93 -8.73 18.55
N LYS A 55 9.17 -10.04 18.46
CA LYS A 55 10.12 -10.73 19.33
C LYS A 55 11.57 -10.32 18.99
N ILE A 56 12.35 -9.98 20.02
CA ILE A 56 13.73 -9.48 19.90
C ILE A 56 14.62 -10.40 19.04
N ASP A 57 14.52 -11.72 19.23
CA ASP A 57 15.33 -12.69 18.47
C ASP A 57 14.97 -12.76 16.97
N ASP A 58 13.79 -12.24 16.60
CA ASP A 58 13.25 -12.29 15.24
C ASP A 58 13.18 -10.91 14.56
N LEU A 59 13.85 -9.90 15.12
CA LEU A 59 13.88 -8.55 14.54
C LEU A 59 14.57 -8.51 13.18
N ASP A 60 15.35 -9.50 12.78
CA ASP A 60 15.93 -9.54 11.44
C ASP A 60 15.02 -10.16 10.37
N TYR A 61 13.78 -10.50 10.72
CA TYR A 61 12.86 -11.18 9.81
C TYR A 61 11.64 -10.35 9.48
N VAL A 62 11.03 -10.73 8.35
CA VAL A 62 9.73 -10.27 7.89
C VAL A 62 8.95 -11.45 7.34
N TYR A 63 7.65 -11.46 7.61
CA TYR A 63 6.72 -12.36 6.94
C TYR A 63 6.02 -11.63 5.82
N ILE A 64 5.93 -12.25 4.65
CA ILE A 64 5.21 -11.71 3.48
C ILE A 64 4.21 -12.72 2.96
N GLY A 65 3.07 -12.23 2.48
CA GLY A 65 2.07 -12.98 1.75
C GLY A 65 2.08 -12.55 0.30
N GLU A 66 2.23 -13.53 -0.60
CA GLU A 66 2.34 -13.26 -2.03
C GLU A 66 1.08 -13.69 -2.81
N SER A 67 0.92 -13.12 -4.01
CA SER A 67 -0.13 -13.52 -4.94
C SER A 67 0.02 -14.95 -5.45
N GLY A 68 1.22 -15.54 -5.34
CA GLY A 68 1.54 -16.94 -5.69
C GLY A 68 1.13 -17.99 -4.65
N PHE A 69 0.19 -17.66 -3.75
CA PHE A 69 -0.44 -18.58 -2.78
C PHE A 69 0.51 -19.07 -1.67
N ILE A 70 1.58 -18.34 -1.47
CA ILE A 70 2.69 -18.69 -0.59
C ILE A 70 2.90 -17.57 0.41
N ALA A 71 3.11 -17.93 1.67
CA ALA A 71 3.69 -17.03 2.66
C ALA A 71 5.17 -17.38 2.88
N LYS A 72 6.00 -16.38 3.13
CA LYS A 72 7.44 -16.56 3.35
C LYS A 72 7.91 -15.85 4.60
N LYS A 73 8.89 -16.43 5.29
CA LYS A 73 9.74 -15.73 6.26
C LYS A 73 11.05 -15.39 5.56
N ILE A 74 11.34 -14.11 5.42
CA ILE A 74 12.57 -13.60 4.78
C ILE A 74 13.45 -13.00 5.87
N ASN A 75 14.76 -13.25 5.80
CA ASN A 75 15.75 -12.57 6.62
C ASN A 75 16.20 -11.30 5.89
N LEU A 76 16.01 -10.14 6.51
CA LEU A 76 16.25 -8.82 5.94
C LEU A 76 17.74 -8.57 5.69
N SER A 77 18.61 -9.03 6.61
CA SER A 77 20.06 -8.84 6.53
C SER A 77 20.71 -9.64 5.38
N THR A 78 20.23 -10.85 5.13
CA THR A 78 20.75 -11.74 4.08
C THR A 78 19.93 -11.72 2.79
N LYS A 79 18.74 -11.10 2.83
CA LYS A 79 17.73 -11.08 1.75
C LYS A 79 17.26 -12.46 1.29
N LYS A 80 17.50 -13.50 2.09
CA LYS A 80 17.15 -14.88 1.73
C LYS A 80 15.85 -15.31 2.39
N THR A 81 15.08 -16.08 1.63
CA THR A 81 13.91 -16.78 2.15
C THR A 81 14.37 -17.90 3.08
N VAL A 82 13.94 -17.85 4.34
CA VAL A 82 14.26 -18.86 5.36
C VAL A 82 13.17 -19.91 5.44
N LYS A 83 11.90 -19.51 5.33
CA LYS A 83 10.76 -20.44 5.38
C LYS A 83 9.73 -20.11 4.33
N VAL A 84 9.04 -21.16 3.88
CA VAL A 84 7.98 -21.11 2.87
C VAL A 84 6.81 -21.93 3.40
N PHE A 85 5.64 -21.31 3.47
CA PHE A 85 4.38 -21.92 3.90
C PHE A 85 3.50 -22.10 2.67
N LYS A 86 3.23 -23.37 2.31
CA LYS A 86 2.44 -23.75 1.14
C LYS A 86 1.20 -24.52 1.58
N GLY A 87 0.05 -24.21 0.98
CA GLY A 87 -1.19 -24.96 1.22
C GLY A 87 -2.47 -24.18 0.94
N HIS A 88 -2.40 -22.86 0.73
CA HIS A 88 -3.52 -22.10 0.18
C HIS A 88 -3.67 -22.35 -1.33
N THR A 89 -4.88 -22.19 -1.85
CA THR A 89 -5.19 -22.32 -3.29
C THR A 89 -5.50 -20.99 -3.97
N GLY A 90 -5.29 -19.87 -3.26
CA GLY A 90 -5.46 -18.52 -3.77
C GLY A 90 -4.47 -17.53 -3.13
N PRO A 91 -4.41 -16.29 -3.65
CA PRO A 91 -3.52 -15.24 -3.12
C PRO A 91 -3.62 -15.07 -1.61
N ILE A 92 -2.49 -14.85 -0.93
CA ILE A 92 -2.48 -14.55 0.51
C ILE A 92 -2.51 -13.03 0.69
N THR A 93 -3.56 -12.54 1.32
CA THR A 93 -3.90 -11.12 1.42
C THR A 93 -3.70 -10.52 2.79
N CYS A 94 -3.65 -11.33 3.83
CA CYS A 94 -3.42 -10.85 5.18
C CYS A 94 -2.64 -11.88 6.02
N LEU A 95 -1.89 -11.36 6.99
CA LEU A 95 -1.04 -12.13 7.89
C LEU A 95 -1.25 -11.66 9.32
N GLY A 96 -1.05 -12.55 10.28
CA GLY A 96 -0.96 -12.23 11.70
C GLY A 96 0.01 -13.15 12.40
N LEU A 97 0.65 -12.64 13.45
CA LEU A 97 1.55 -13.42 14.30
C LEU A 97 0.88 -13.59 15.66
N TRP A 98 0.80 -14.84 16.12
CA TRP A 98 0.28 -15.16 17.43
C TRP A 98 1.35 -15.88 18.24
N TYR A 99 1.60 -15.37 19.43
CA TYR A 99 2.60 -15.93 20.34
C TYR A 99 1.90 -16.55 21.53
N LYS A 100 2.16 -17.83 21.77
CA LYS A 100 1.61 -18.55 22.93
C LYS A 100 2.62 -19.55 23.46
N ASP A 101 2.88 -19.47 24.76
CA ASP A 101 3.79 -20.38 25.49
C ASP A 101 5.20 -20.46 24.86
N GLY A 102 5.69 -19.32 24.36
CA GLY A 102 7.00 -19.22 23.70
C GLY A 102 7.04 -19.71 22.25
N ILE A 103 5.92 -20.21 21.73
CA ILE A 103 5.78 -20.66 20.34
C ILE A 103 5.18 -19.54 19.49
N GLU A 104 5.80 -19.29 18.33
CA GLU A 104 5.31 -18.37 17.31
C GLU A 104 4.44 -19.15 16.31
N TYR A 105 3.22 -18.66 16.07
CA TYR A 105 2.30 -19.16 15.07
C TYR A 105 2.05 -18.08 14.02
N LEU A 106 2.09 -18.47 12.76
CA LEU A 106 1.67 -17.62 11.65
C LEU A 106 0.20 -17.90 11.34
N ILE A 107 -0.60 -16.86 11.20
CA ILE A 107 -1.96 -16.94 10.64
C ILE A 107 -1.94 -16.29 9.26
N THR A 108 -2.51 -16.97 8.28
CA THR A 108 -2.61 -16.47 6.90
C THR A 108 -4.06 -16.46 6.47
N GLY A 109 -4.52 -15.39 5.82
CA GLY A 109 -5.83 -15.32 5.16
C GLY A 109 -5.67 -15.20 3.64
N SER A 110 -6.61 -15.82 2.91
CA SER A 110 -6.48 -15.98 1.46
C SER A 110 -7.79 -15.76 0.70
N TRP A 111 -7.64 -15.49 -0.60
CA TRP A 111 -8.70 -15.56 -1.59
C TRP A 111 -9.28 -16.96 -1.80
N ASP A 112 -8.65 -18.01 -1.26
CA ASP A 112 -9.30 -19.32 -1.17
C ASP A 112 -10.43 -19.39 -0.12
N LYS A 113 -10.75 -18.25 0.49
CA LYS A 113 -11.85 -18.05 1.46
C LYS A 113 -11.58 -18.69 2.82
N THR A 114 -10.35 -19.15 3.06
CA THR A 114 -9.93 -19.74 4.32
C THR A 114 -8.87 -18.92 5.02
N LEU A 115 -8.77 -19.11 6.33
CA LEU A 115 -7.58 -18.76 7.10
C LEU A 115 -6.87 -20.04 7.54
N LYS A 116 -5.55 -20.01 7.66
CA LYS A 116 -4.75 -21.14 8.14
C LYS A 116 -3.84 -20.71 9.29
N LYS A 117 -3.75 -21.56 10.32
CA LYS A 117 -2.78 -21.43 11.41
C LYS A 117 -1.61 -22.37 11.16
N TRP A 118 -0.40 -21.84 11.20
CA TRP A 118 0.84 -22.56 10.96
C TRP A 118 1.73 -22.52 12.19
N ASP A 119 2.39 -23.62 12.49
CA ASP A 119 3.57 -23.58 13.37
C ASP A 119 4.72 -22.90 12.62
N SER A 120 5.22 -21.77 13.14
CA SER A 120 6.29 -21.04 12.45
C SER A 120 7.59 -21.84 12.37
N LYS A 121 7.84 -22.77 13.30
CA LYS A 121 9.04 -23.59 13.40
C LYS A 121 8.99 -24.74 12.40
N THR A 122 7.94 -25.57 12.46
CA THR A 122 7.79 -26.80 11.66
C THR A 122 7.21 -26.54 10.27
N LYS A 123 6.51 -25.40 10.09
CA LYS A 123 5.76 -25.02 8.87
C LYS A 123 4.51 -25.87 8.64
N GLU A 124 4.10 -26.66 9.62
CA GLU A 124 2.90 -27.49 9.51
C GLU A 124 1.64 -26.65 9.66
N SER A 125 0.64 -26.93 8.82
CA SER A 125 -0.70 -26.35 8.95
C SER A 125 -1.43 -27.05 10.09
N LEU A 126 -1.63 -26.34 11.21
CA LEU A 126 -2.26 -26.87 12.42
C LEU A 126 -3.78 -26.80 12.38
N CYS A 127 -4.33 -25.77 11.74
CA CYS A 127 -5.78 -25.53 11.68
C CYS A 127 -6.15 -24.76 10.42
N THR A 128 -7.33 -25.05 9.85
CA THR A 128 -7.94 -24.26 8.78
C THR A 128 -9.29 -23.74 9.26
N PHE A 129 -9.46 -22.41 9.22
CA PHE A 129 -10.70 -21.73 9.56
C PHE A 129 -11.50 -21.49 8.26
N SER A 130 -12.55 -22.27 8.05
CA SER A 130 -13.35 -22.26 6.82
C SER A 130 -14.81 -21.89 7.12
N SER A 131 -15.11 -20.59 7.13
CA SER A 131 -16.49 -20.10 7.31
C SER A 131 -16.86 -18.93 6.40
N HIS A 132 -15.87 -18.23 5.83
CA HIS A 132 -16.14 -17.18 4.85
C HIS A 132 -16.60 -17.77 3.53
N THR A 133 -17.54 -17.06 2.88
CA THR A 133 -18.09 -17.47 1.57
C THR A 133 -17.40 -16.80 0.39
N ASP A 134 -16.50 -15.85 0.68
CA ASP A 134 -15.74 -15.08 -0.29
C ASP A 134 -14.34 -14.72 0.25
N PHE A 135 -13.53 -14.04 -0.56
CA PHE A 135 -12.12 -13.75 -0.30
C PHE A 135 -11.88 -13.12 1.08
N VAL A 136 -11.00 -13.72 1.88
CA VAL A 136 -10.50 -13.09 3.11
C VAL A 136 -9.55 -11.98 2.70
N LYS A 137 -9.68 -10.80 3.33
CA LYS A 137 -8.90 -9.61 2.96
C LYS A 137 -8.09 -9.05 4.13
N SER A 138 -8.60 -9.21 5.35
CA SER A 138 -7.95 -8.71 6.55
C SER A 138 -8.10 -9.66 7.71
N LEU A 139 -7.16 -9.57 8.64
CA LEU A 139 -7.22 -10.31 9.89
C LEU A 139 -6.55 -9.49 10.99
N THR A 140 -7.02 -9.67 12.22
CA THR A 140 -6.37 -9.13 13.42
C THR A 140 -6.54 -10.13 14.57
N ILE A 141 -5.67 -10.04 15.55
CA ILE A 141 -5.59 -10.99 16.67
C ILE A 141 -5.70 -10.20 17.96
N SER A 142 -6.63 -10.59 18.83
CA SER A 142 -6.59 -10.15 20.23
C SER A 142 -5.71 -11.12 21.00
N HIS A 143 -4.59 -10.61 21.52
CA HIS A 143 -3.69 -11.39 22.37
C HIS A 143 -4.27 -11.56 23.77
N LYS A 144 -5.10 -10.62 24.23
CA LYS A 144 -5.78 -10.69 25.53
C LYS A 144 -6.78 -11.85 25.62
N THR A 145 -7.57 -12.07 24.56
CA THR A 145 -8.59 -13.13 24.55
C THR A 145 -8.22 -14.33 23.68
N SER A 146 -7.02 -14.34 23.06
CA SER A 146 -6.59 -15.36 22.10
C SER A 146 -7.64 -15.60 21.01
N THR A 147 -8.20 -14.51 20.47
CA THR A 147 -9.27 -14.55 19.47
C THR A 147 -8.78 -14.00 18.15
N LEU A 148 -8.99 -14.76 17.08
CA LEU A 148 -8.76 -14.32 15.70
C LEU A 148 -10.01 -13.64 15.17
N PHE A 149 -9.86 -12.49 14.54
CA PHE A 149 -10.91 -11.82 13.77
C PHE A 149 -10.47 -11.74 12.30
N SER A 150 -11.40 -11.97 11.37
CA SER A 150 -11.12 -11.79 9.95
C SER A 150 -12.25 -11.12 9.20
N GLY A 151 -11.87 -10.30 8.23
CA GLY A 151 -12.75 -9.57 7.34
C GLY A 151 -12.70 -10.14 5.93
N SER A 152 -13.85 -10.21 5.27
CA SER A 152 -13.99 -10.81 3.94
C SER A 152 -14.81 -9.96 2.98
N SER A 153 -14.62 -10.24 1.70
CA SER A 153 -15.48 -9.75 0.61
C SER A 153 -16.92 -10.22 0.75
N ASP A 154 -17.20 -11.22 1.59
CA ASP A 154 -18.55 -11.66 1.93
C ASP A 154 -19.32 -10.68 2.83
N LYS A 155 -18.70 -9.53 3.18
CA LYS A 155 -19.25 -8.40 3.97
C LYS A 155 -19.29 -8.63 5.48
N HIS A 156 -18.77 -9.76 5.95
CA HIS A 156 -18.85 -10.15 7.34
C HIS A 156 -17.47 -10.13 7.98
N ILE A 157 -17.46 -9.81 9.28
CA ILE A 157 -16.34 -10.13 10.16
C ILE A 157 -16.69 -11.42 10.88
N ARG A 158 -15.72 -12.32 11.02
CA ARG A 158 -15.88 -13.56 11.78
C ARG A 158 -14.80 -13.65 12.84
N SER A 159 -15.10 -14.35 13.92
CA SER A 159 -14.17 -14.56 15.02
C SER A 159 -14.05 -16.04 15.39
N TRP A 160 -12.86 -16.44 15.82
CA TRP A 160 -12.55 -17.81 16.24
C TRP A 160 -11.65 -17.82 17.47
N ASN A 161 -11.79 -18.85 18.29
CA ASN A 161 -10.86 -19.13 19.35
C ASN A 161 -9.57 -19.73 18.75
N LEU A 162 -8.41 -19.11 18.97
CA LEU A 162 -7.14 -19.58 18.41
C LEU A 162 -6.63 -20.88 19.05
N LEU A 163 -7.07 -21.19 20.28
CA LEU A 163 -6.70 -22.40 21.00
C LEU A 163 -7.49 -23.59 20.46
N THR A 164 -8.82 -23.48 20.37
CA THR A 164 -9.70 -24.60 19.99
C THR A 164 -9.97 -24.68 18.49
N GLY A 165 -9.82 -23.58 17.75
CA GLY A 165 -10.21 -23.50 16.34
C GLY A 165 -11.70 -23.21 16.11
N GLU A 166 -12.48 -23.10 17.19
CA GLU A 166 -13.93 -23.02 17.09
C GLU A 166 -14.41 -21.62 16.67
N PRO A 167 -15.44 -21.52 15.81
CA PRO A 167 -16.06 -20.25 15.47
C PRO A 167 -16.82 -19.69 16.68
N LEU A 168 -16.68 -18.38 16.90
CA LEU A 168 -17.30 -17.67 18.02
C LEU A 168 -18.47 -16.81 17.57
N LYS A 169 -18.20 -15.79 16.75
CA LYS A 169 -19.21 -14.77 16.39
C LYS A 169 -19.06 -14.28 14.95
N VAL A 170 -20.16 -13.78 14.41
CA VAL A 170 -20.27 -13.16 13.10
C VAL A 170 -20.82 -11.74 13.27
N PHE A 171 -20.10 -10.75 12.77
CA PHE A 171 -20.47 -9.34 12.85
C PHE A 171 -21.12 -8.94 11.52
N LYS A 172 -22.32 -8.36 11.60
CA LYS A 172 -23.17 -8.06 10.44
C LYS A 172 -23.57 -6.60 10.46
N ARG A 173 -23.05 -5.81 9.53
CA ARG A 173 -23.51 -4.43 9.31
C ARG A 173 -23.06 -3.87 7.96
N HIS A 174 -21.80 -4.10 7.61
CA HIS A 174 -21.25 -3.65 6.34
C HIS A 174 -22.02 -4.21 5.15
N THR A 175 -22.09 -3.40 4.09
CA THR A 175 -22.86 -3.73 2.88
C THR A 175 -21.96 -4.20 1.74
N ARG A 176 -20.65 -4.00 1.87
CA ARG A 176 -19.58 -4.43 0.97
C ARG A 176 -18.44 -5.11 1.74
N GLY A 177 -17.42 -5.56 1.02
CA GLY A 177 -16.31 -6.32 1.59
C GLY A 177 -15.51 -5.55 2.63
N ILE A 178 -15.09 -6.25 3.68
CA ILE A 178 -14.19 -5.71 4.71
C ILE A 178 -12.78 -5.69 4.14
N GLU A 179 -12.13 -4.52 4.11
CA GLU A 179 -10.78 -4.37 3.58
C GLU A 179 -9.71 -4.44 4.67
N ASP A 180 -9.99 -3.91 5.87
CA ASP A 180 -9.02 -3.89 6.98
C ASP A 180 -9.68 -4.00 8.37
N LEU A 181 -8.93 -4.49 9.34
CA LEU A 181 -9.34 -4.68 10.74
C LEU A 181 -8.21 -4.29 11.69
N THR A 182 -8.54 -3.57 12.76
CA THR A 182 -7.56 -3.24 13.79
C THR A 182 -8.18 -3.08 15.16
N PHE A 183 -7.37 -3.22 16.21
CA PHE A 183 -7.76 -2.93 17.58
C PHE A 183 -7.26 -1.54 18.00
N ASP A 184 -7.92 -0.95 18.99
CA ASP A 184 -7.30 0.09 19.81
C ASP A 184 -6.12 -0.48 20.62
N GLU A 185 -5.28 0.41 21.17
CA GLU A 185 -4.09 0.00 21.95
C GLU A 185 -4.43 -0.90 23.15
N GLY A 186 -5.64 -0.77 23.70
CA GLY A 186 -6.12 -1.59 24.83
C GLY A 186 -6.83 -2.90 24.45
N GLU A 187 -6.99 -3.21 23.16
CA GLU A 187 -7.84 -4.29 22.65
C GLU A 187 -9.28 -4.26 23.21
N THR A 188 -9.82 -3.07 23.48
CA THR A 188 -11.19 -2.88 23.98
C THR A 188 -12.20 -2.85 22.85
N PHE A 189 -11.83 -2.25 21.72
CA PHE A 189 -12.70 -2.02 20.57
C PHE A 189 -12.05 -2.53 19.29
N LEU A 190 -12.86 -3.21 18.48
CA LEU A 190 -12.46 -3.61 17.13
C LEU A 190 -12.94 -2.55 16.15
N PHE A 191 -12.11 -2.18 15.19
CA PHE A 191 -12.45 -1.29 14.09
C PHE A 191 -12.39 -2.04 12.76
N SER A 192 -13.34 -1.77 11.88
CA SER A 192 -13.35 -2.35 10.53
C SER A 192 -13.52 -1.29 9.47
N ALA A 193 -12.69 -1.36 8.42
CA ALA A 193 -12.81 -0.57 7.20
C ALA A 193 -13.39 -1.42 6.08
N SER A 194 -14.22 -0.80 5.24
CA SER A 194 -14.96 -1.52 4.22
C SER A 194 -15.00 -0.78 2.89
N SER A 195 -15.25 -1.57 1.84
CA SER A 195 -15.51 -1.11 0.48
C SER A 195 -16.81 -0.30 0.33
N ASP A 196 -17.62 -0.17 1.39
CA ASP A 196 -18.80 0.69 1.43
C ASP A 196 -18.50 2.14 1.87
N GLY A 197 -17.22 2.46 2.13
CA GLY A 197 -16.80 3.80 2.56
C GLY A 197 -16.98 4.05 4.06
N LEU A 198 -17.45 3.05 4.81
CA LEU A 198 -17.67 3.18 6.25
C LEU A 198 -16.51 2.58 7.04
N VAL A 199 -16.22 3.20 8.18
CA VAL A 199 -15.49 2.55 9.27
C VAL A 199 -16.43 2.34 10.45
N ILE A 200 -16.39 1.18 11.07
CA ILE A 200 -17.28 0.83 12.18
C ILE A 200 -16.45 0.42 13.40
N LYS A 201 -16.81 0.97 14.57
CA LYS A 201 -16.32 0.57 15.89
C LYS A 201 -17.26 -0.48 16.49
N TRP A 202 -16.68 -1.57 16.98
CA TRP A 202 -17.40 -2.72 17.50
C TRP A 202 -16.98 -3.02 18.92
N ASN A 203 -17.91 -3.59 19.68
CA ASN A 203 -17.56 -4.36 20.86
C ASN A 203 -17.15 -5.79 20.40
N PRO A 204 -15.89 -6.21 20.59
CA PRO A 204 -15.39 -7.49 20.10
C PRO A 204 -16.03 -8.69 20.81
N LEU A 205 -16.55 -8.51 22.03
CA LEU A 205 -17.19 -9.57 22.82
C LEU A 205 -18.67 -9.70 22.46
N SER A 206 -19.42 -8.60 22.44
CA SER A 206 -20.87 -8.63 22.17
C SER A 206 -21.18 -8.73 20.68
N GLY A 207 -20.31 -8.23 19.80
CA GLY A 207 -20.57 -8.14 18.36
C GLY A 207 -21.40 -6.93 17.95
N GLU A 208 -21.67 -6.03 18.90
CA GLU A 208 -22.49 -4.85 18.67
C GLU A 208 -21.70 -3.76 17.95
N CYS A 209 -22.37 -3.10 17.02
CA CYS A 209 -21.90 -1.87 16.38
C CYS A 209 -22.09 -0.71 17.36
N LEU A 210 -21.00 -0.10 17.79
CA LEU A 210 -21.01 1.00 18.76
C LEU A 210 -21.06 2.36 18.09
N GLN A 211 -20.32 2.53 17.00
CA GLN A 211 -20.19 3.81 16.30
C GLN A 211 -19.83 3.60 14.84
N ILE A 212 -20.30 4.51 13.98
CA ILE A 212 -20.03 4.53 12.54
C ILE A 212 -19.32 5.84 12.23
N PHE A 213 -18.22 5.76 11.48
CA PHE A 213 -17.49 6.91 10.96
C PHE A 213 -17.82 7.02 9.46
N GLU A 214 -18.49 8.10 9.11
CA GLU A 214 -18.92 8.41 7.75
C GLU A 214 -18.14 9.62 7.23
N GLY A 215 -17.64 9.53 5.99
CA GLY A 215 -16.97 10.67 5.34
C GLY A 215 -16.01 10.31 4.22
N HIS A 216 -15.64 9.03 4.05
CA HIS A 216 -15.02 8.56 2.82
C HIS A 216 -16.06 8.35 1.73
N LEU A 217 -15.71 8.69 0.48
CA LEU A 217 -16.63 8.60 -0.66
C LEU A 217 -16.68 7.20 -1.27
N THR A 218 -15.60 6.43 -1.08
CA THR A 218 -15.42 5.10 -1.69
C THR A 218 -14.65 4.18 -0.73
N SER A 219 -14.20 3.01 -1.21
CA SER A 219 -13.57 1.96 -0.40
C SER A 219 -12.45 2.45 0.51
N VAL A 220 -12.57 2.16 1.81
CA VAL A 220 -11.50 2.39 2.79
C VAL A 220 -10.62 1.14 2.82
N TYR A 221 -9.35 1.25 2.41
CA TYR A 221 -8.45 0.11 2.24
C TYR A 221 -7.61 -0.23 3.47
N ALA A 222 -7.26 0.76 4.29
CA ALA A 222 -6.42 0.56 5.46
C ALA A 222 -6.83 1.48 6.59
N LEU A 223 -6.66 1.02 7.84
CA LEU A 223 -6.87 1.81 9.03
C LEU A 223 -5.78 1.54 10.09
N LYS A 224 -5.37 2.57 10.83
CA LYS A 224 -4.49 2.43 12.01
C LYS A 224 -4.99 3.29 13.15
N ILE A 225 -4.87 2.76 14.35
CA ILE A 225 -5.02 3.53 15.59
C ILE A 225 -3.62 3.90 16.06
N PHE A 226 -3.45 5.14 16.48
CA PHE A 226 -2.26 5.63 17.15
C PHE A 226 -2.71 6.63 18.21
N GLU A 227 -2.38 6.34 19.48
CA GLU A 227 -2.90 7.09 20.61
C GLU A 227 -4.45 7.13 20.56
N GLU A 228 -5.05 8.31 20.63
CA GLU A 228 -6.51 8.52 20.64
C GLU A 228 -7.07 8.84 19.24
N GLU A 229 -6.26 8.69 18.19
CA GLU A 229 -6.59 9.03 16.82
C GLU A 229 -6.71 7.78 15.95
N MET A 230 -7.63 7.83 14.99
CA MET A 230 -7.72 6.84 13.91
C MET A 230 -7.35 7.48 12.59
N TRP A 231 -6.51 6.79 11.83
CA TRP A 231 -6.13 7.17 10.46
C TRP A 231 -6.65 6.16 9.47
N THR A 232 -7.25 6.63 8.37
CA THR A 232 -7.87 5.79 7.35
C THR A 232 -7.38 6.19 5.96
N ALA A 233 -7.07 5.20 5.13
CA ALA A 233 -6.66 5.40 3.73
C ALA A 233 -7.70 4.81 2.78
N SER A 234 -8.01 5.55 1.71
CA SER A 234 -9.16 5.24 0.85
C SER A 234 -8.86 5.33 -0.65
N ALA A 235 -9.71 4.67 -1.43
CA ALA A 235 -9.75 4.79 -2.89
C ALA A 235 -10.32 6.14 -3.35
N ASP A 236 -10.84 6.97 -2.44
CA ASP A 236 -11.22 8.35 -2.75
C ASP A 236 -10.02 9.32 -2.81
N MET A 237 -8.80 8.77 -2.83
CA MET A 237 -7.54 9.50 -2.90
C MET A 237 -7.26 10.35 -1.67
N THR A 238 -7.92 10.05 -0.54
CA THR A 238 -7.67 10.75 0.72
C THR A 238 -7.20 9.82 1.82
N VAL A 239 -6.40 10.39 2.72
CA VAL A 239 -6.17 9.85 4.06
C VAL A 239 -6.83 10.78 5.06
N LYS A 240 -7.68 10.25 5.94
CA LYS A 240 -8.39 11.04 6.95
C LYS A 240 -7.94 10.66 8.35
N ARG A 241 -7.87 11.68 9.21
CA ARG A 241 -7.73 11.52 10.66
C ARG A 241 -9.09 11.69 11.31
N TRP A 242 -9.37 10.85 12.30
CA TRP A 242 -10.62 10.83 13.04
C TRP A 242 -10.33 10.86 14.53
N ASP A 243 -11.09 11.68 15.24
CA ASP A 243 -11.16 11.64 16.69
C ASP A 243 -12.08 10.49 17.13
N LEU A 244 -11.55 9.58 17.94
CA LEU A 244 -12.25 8.35 18.36
C LEU A 244 -13.44 8.59 19.30
N TYR A 245 -13.50 9.75 19.96
CA TYR A 245 -14.57 10.09 20.90
C TYR A 245 -15.75 10.75 20.19
N THR A 246 -15.46 11.70 19.31
CA THR A 246 -16.45 12.51 18.60
C THR A 246 -16.92 11.86 17.30
N GLY A 247 -16.10 10.99 16.71
CA GLY A 247 -16.37 10.37 15.41
C GLY A 247 -16.21 11.31 14.22
N LYS A 248 -15.65 12.51 14.43
CA LYS A 248 -15.47 13.51 13.37
C LYS A 248 -14.07 13.43 12.79
N SER A 249 -13.97 13.70 11.48
CA SER A 249 -12.68 13.94 10.86
C SER A 249 -12.27 15.40 10.98
N ASP A 250 -11.01 15.64 11.30
CA ASP A 250 -10.43 16.97 11.49
C ASP A 250 -9.30 17.27 10.51
N MET A 251 -8.73 16.24 9.88
CA MET A 251 -7.68 16.36 8.87
C MET A 251 -7.98 15.44 7.67
N SER A 252 -7.67 15.94 6.47
CA SER A 252 -7.73 15.20 5.21
C SER A 252 -6.47 15.50 4.40
N LEU A 253 -5.72 14.45 4.05
CA LEU A 253 -4.54 14.51 3.21
C LEU A 253 -4.92 14.02 1.82
N GLU A 254 -4.57 14.79 0.78
CA GLU A 254 -4.92 14.47 -0.62
C GLU A 254 -3.76 13.80 -1.35
N HIS A 255 -4.10 12.82 -2.18
CA HIS A 255 -3.19 12.06 -3.02
C HIS A 255 -3.64 12.10 -4.49
N PRO A 256 -2.73 11.87 -5.46
CA PRO A 256 -3.10 11.82 -6.88
C PRO A 256 -3.88 10.56 -7.30
N ASP A 257 -3.79 9.47 -6.52
CA ASP A 257 -4.45 8.19 -6.79
C ASP A 257 -4.77 7.47 -5.47
N PHE A 258 -5.38 6.28 -5.56
CA PHE A 258 -5.88 5.49 -4.45
C PHE A 258 -4.80 5.22 -3.39
N VAL A 259 -5.14 5.38 -2.12
CA VAL A 259 -4.21 5.12 -1.02
C VAL A 259 -4.50 3.74 -0.44
N LYS A 260 -3.53 2.84 -0.54
CA LYS A 260 -3.70 1.40 -0.31
C LYS A 260 -3.30 0.95 1.07
N CYS A 261 -2.24 1.55 1.61
CA CYS A 261 -1.69 1.18 2.90
C CYS A 261 -1.18 2.41 3.63
N LEU A 262 -1.14 2.29 4.96
CA LEU A 262 -0.68 3.36 5.83
C LEU A 262 0.10 2.80 7.02
N ALA A 263 1.09 3.57 7.46
CA ALA A 263 1.86 3.32 8.66
C ALA A 263 2.09 4.63 9.41
N ILE A 264 2.09 4.57 10.73
CA ILE A 264 2.32 5.72 11.59
C ILE A 264 3.64 5.50 12.32
N ARG A 265 4.48 6.53 12.38
CA ARG A 265 5.72 6.47 13.15
C ARG A 265 6.09 7.84 13.69
N GLY A 266 5.99 7.98 15.01
CA GLY A 266 6.27 9.26 15.68
C GLY A 266 5.35 10.35 15.11
N PRO A 267 5.88 11.51 14.70
CA PRO A 267 5.07 12.59 14.15
C PRO A 267 4.69 12.39 12.67
N TYR A 268 4.93 11.22 12.08
CA TYR A 268 4.78 11.01 10.64
C TYR A 268 3.71 9.98 10.29
N VAL A 269 2.91 10.32 9.28
CA VAL A 269 2.03 9.38 8.55
C VAL A 269 2.67 9.05 7.22
N ILE A 270 2.85 7.76 6.98
CA ILE A 270 3.45 7.22 5.78
C ILE A 270 2.38 6.47 5.00
N THR A 271 2.23 6.79 3.72
CA THR A 271 1.16 6.26 2.88
C THR A 271 1.75 5.64 1.62
N GLY A 272 1.28 4.44 1.25
CA GLY A 272 1.55 3.84 -0.05
C GLY A 272 0.34 3.96 -0.97
N SER A 273 0.56 4.38 -2.21
CA SER A 273 -0.49 4.63 -3.20
C SER A 273 -0.35 3.76 -4.44
N ARG A 274 -1.45 3.69 -5.20
CA ARG A 274 -1.52 3.07 -6.52
C ARG A 274 -0.67 3.78 -7.57
N ASP A 275 -0.37 5.06 -7.36
CA ASP A 275 0.54 5.84 -8.20
C ASP A 275 2.03 5.46 -8.03
N GLU A 276 2.30 4.33 -7.37
CA GLU A 276 3.64 3.74 -7.13
C GLU A 276 4.47 4.49 -6.08
N SER A 277 4.00 5.64 -5.61
CA SER A 277 4.77 6.49 -4.68
C SER A 277 4.44 6.20 -3.22
N ILE A 278 5.44 6.46 -2.39
CA ILE A 278 5.30 6.50 -0.93
C ILE A 278 5.37 7.96 -0.51
N ARG A 279 4.42 8.42 0.28
CA ARG A 279 4.39 9.80 0.78
C ARG A 279 4.50 9.82 2.29
N VAL A 280 5.23 10.82 2.81
CA VAL A 280 5.41 11.05 4.24
C VAL A 280 4.85 12.42 4.58
N PHE A 281 3.90 12.45 5.50
CA PHE A 281 3.24 13.65 5.98
C PHE A 281 3.56 13.88 7.45
N ASP A 282 3.59 15.14 7.84
CA ASP A 282 3.65 15.56 9.24
C ASP A 282 2.24 15.51 9.87
N ILE A 283 2.08 14.82 11.00
CA ILE A 283 0.80 14.67 11.71
C ILE A 283 0.30 16.01 12.25
N GLY A 284 1.20 16.86 12.77
CA GLY A 284 0.83 18.12 13.41
C GLY A 284 0.29 19.15 12.42
N SER A 285 0.90 19.23 11.24
CA SER A 285 0.58 20.24 10.23
C SER A 285 -0.19 19.73 9.02
N GLY A 286 -0.25 18.41 8.81
CA GLY A 286 -0.81 17.79 7.61
C GLY A 286 -0.01 18.05 6.33
N LYS A 287 1.20 18.62 6.43
CA LYS A 287 2.02 18.95 5.26
C LYS A 287 2.73 17.72 4.73
N LEU A 288 2.77 17.60 3.41
CA LEU A 288 3.64 16.65 2.71
C LEU A 288 5.11 17.03 2.94
N ILE A 289 5.87 16.15 3.57
CA ILE A 289 7.30 16.33 3.83
C ILE A 289 8.11 15.80 2.65
N LYS A 290 7.81 14.58 2.21
CA LYS A 290 8.62 13.87 1.23
C LYS A 290 7.77 12.91 0.40
N VAL A 291 8.10 12.84 -0.89
CA VAL A 291 7.69 11.76 -1.79
C VAL A 291 8.90 10.88 -2.02
N ILE A 292 8.73 9.57 -1.88
CA ILE A 292 9.77 8.56 -2.07
C ILE A 292 9.35 7.73 -3.27
N ASP A 293 10.16 7.82 -4.31
CA ASP A 293 10.02 7.04 -5.53
C ASP A 293 10.96 5.83 -5.47
N GLY A 294 10.52 4.70 -6.03
CA GLY A 294 11.32 3.48 -6.02
C GLY A 294 10.59 2.28 -6.55
N HIS A 295 9.37 2.07 -6.07
CA HIS A 295 8.46 1.09 -6.63
C HIS A 295 8.00 1.51 -8.03
N PHE A 296 7.58 0.51 -8.82
CA PHE A 296 7.13 0.73 -10.19
C PHE A 296 5.79 0.08 -10.51
N ASP A 297 5.10 -0.33 -9.46
CA ASP A 297 3.71 -0.75 -9.43
C ASP A 297 3.15 -0.37 -8.04
N GLU A 298 1.85 -0.55 -7.85
CA GLU A 298 1.11 -0.18 -6.64
C GLU A 298 1.79 -0.66 -5.34
N VAL A 299 1.92 0.26 -4.37
CA VAL A 299 2.44 -0.04 -3.03
C VAL A 299 1.31 -0.66 -2.20
N SER A 300 1.38 -1.98 -2.00
CA SER A 300 0.28 -2.77 -1.43
C SER A 300 0.29 -2.79 0.10
N CYS A 301 1.47 -2.72 0.72
CA CYS A 301 1.61 -2.80 2.16
C CYS A 301 2.85 -2.06 2.68
N THR A 302 2.72 -1.53 3.89
CA THR A 302 3.76 -0.77 4.60
C THR A 302 3.87 -1.26 6.03
N ALA A 303 5.09 -1.36 6.54
CA ALA A 303 5.35 -1.59 7.96
C ALA A 303 6.55 -0.77 8.41
N THR A 304 6.53 -0.31 9.65
CA THR A 304 7.63 0.45 10.25
C THR A 304 8.20 -0.30 11.43
N ARG A 305 9.52 -0.22 11.60
CA ARG A 305 10.20 -0.68 12.82
C ARG A 305 11.43 0.17 13.05
N GLU A 306 11.57 0.64 14.29
CA GLU A 306 12.65 1.55 14.69
C GLU A 306 12.71 2.80 13.79
N LYS A 307 13.77 2.93 12.99
CA LYS A 307 14.03 4.01 12.03
C LYS A 307 13.98 3.52 10.58
N LYS A 308 13.37 2.35 10.33
CA LYS A 308 13.23 1.78 8.99
C LYS A 308 11.76 1.67 8.61
N LEU A 309 11.50 1.93 7.33
CA LEU A 309 10.22 1.68 6.68
C LEU A 309 10.41 0.53 5.69
N TYR A 310 9.51 -0.43 5.72
CA TYR A 310 9.44 -1.55 4.79
C TYR A 310 8.20 -1.40 3.93
N THR A 311 8.36 -1.54 2.62
CA THR A 311 7.27 -1.40 1.65
C THR A 311 7.24 -2.57 0.70
N GLY A 312 6.05 -3.15 0.52
CA GLY A 312 5.80 -4.21 -0.43
C GLY A 312 4.96 -3.68 -1.58
N SER A 313 5.24 -4.13 -2.80
CA SER A 313 4.54 -3.69 -4.00
C SER A 313 4.15 -4.86 -4.89
N LEU A 314 3.21 -4.57 -5.79
CA LEU A 314 2.82 -5.43 -6.90
C LEU A 314 3.93 -5.60 -7.94
N ASP A 315 5.02 -4.84 -7.83
CA ASP A 315 6.24 -4.96 -8.63
C ASP A 315 7.10 -6.18 -8.26
N CYS A 316 6.63 -7.02 -7.33
CA CYS A 316 7.30 -8.20 -6.79
C CYS A 316 8.56 -7.87 -5.96
N THR A 317 8.64 -6.67 -5.41
CA THR A 317 9.75 -6.26 -4.53
C THR A 317 9.28 -5.90 -3.12
N LEU A 318 10.13 -6.21 -2.15
CA LEU A 318 10.13 -5.64 -0.82
C LEU A 318 11.30 -4.65 -0.73
N ARG A 319 11.02 -3.39 -0.40
CA ARG A 319 12.03 -2.33 -0.25
C ARG A 319 12.11 -1.85 1.19
N THR A 320 13.31 -1.43 1.59
CA THR A 320 13.63 -0.89 2.92
C THR A 320 14.18 0.53 2.78
N TRP A 321 13.60 1.46 3.53
CA TRP A 321 13.94 2.87 3.52
C TRP A 321 14.39 3.32 4.90
N SER A 322 15.36 4.22 4.97
CA SER A 322 15.78 4.85 6.22
C SER A 322 14.94 6.09 6.51
N LEU A 323 14.31 6.14 7.68
CA LEU A 323 13.52 7.29 8.13
C LEU A 323 14.39 8.49 8.54
N THR A 324 15.67 8.31 8.82
CA THR A 324 16.59 9.44 9.02
C THR A 324 16.82 10.23 7.74
N ASP A 325 16.80 9.55 6.60
CA ASP A 325 17.07 10.17 5.30
C ASP A 325 15.84 10.93 4.80
N ILE A 326 14.69 10.70 5.45
CA ILE A 326 13.43 11.38 5.19
C ILE A 326 13.38 12.73 5.90
N THR A 327 14.02 12.87 7.07
CA THR A 327 14.07 14.11 7.86
C THR A 327 15.24 15.02 7.50
N SER A 328 16.25 14.52 6.79
CA SER A 328 17.54 15.22 6.59
C SER A 328 17.63 16.05 5.29
N GLN A 329 16.57 16.10 4.49
CA GLN A 329 16.56 16.90 3.27
C GLN A 329 15.72 18.16 3.50
N GLU A 330 16.40 19.26 3.87
CA GLU A 330 15.90 20.58 3.52
C GLU A 330 15.67 20.61 1.99
N PRO A 331 14.59 21.27 1.52
CA PRO A 331 14.33 21.37 0.10
C PRO A 331 15.55 22.00 -0.59
N GLN A 332 16.24 21.22 -1.41
CA GLN A 332 17.20 21.76 -2.36
C GLN A 332 16.45 22.80 -3.18
N PRO A 333 16.91 24.06 -3.24
CA PRO A 333 16.28 25.05 -4.10
C PRO A 333 16.28 24.47 -5.51
N LYS A 334 15.07 24.33 -6.09
CA LYS A 334 14.91 24.00 -7.51
C LYS A 334 15.87 24.91 -8.27
N GLN A 335 16.82 24.32 -9.00
CA GLN A 335 17.57 25.07 -9.99
C GLN A 335 16.55 25.74 -10.89
N THR A 336 16.46 27.06 -10.76
CA THR A 336 15.67 27.89 -11.64
C THR A 336 16.32 27.71 -13.00
N VAL A 337 15.65 26.96 -13.89
CA VAL A 337 15.96 27.02 -15.31
C VAL A 337 15.76 28.49 -15.67
N GLN A 338 16.86 29.20 -15.89
CA GLN A 338 16.81 30.53 -16.49
C GLN A 338 16.16 30.33 -17.85
N GLU A 339 14.95 30.85 -18.01
CA GLU A 339 14.42 31.14 -19.33
C GLU A 339 15.38 32.13 -19.98
N GLU A 340 16.24 31.62 -20.85
CA GLU A 340 16.95 32.45 -21.81
C GLU A 340 15.88 33.04 -22.74
N THR A 341 15.51 34.29 -22.46
CA THR A 341 14.77 35.13 -23.40
C THR A 341 15.70 35.35 -24.59
N SER A 342 15.54 34.55 -25.65
CA SER A 342 16.15 34.87 -26.93
C SER A 342 15.48 36.13 -27.45
N SER A 343 16.15 37.28 -27.35
CA SER A 343 15.74 38.48 -28.07
C SER A 343 15.89 38.19 -29.57
N SER A 344 14.78 37.85 -30.20
CA SER A 344 14.66 37.76 -31.65
C SER A 344 14.89 39.16 -32.21
N MET A 345 16.09 39.45 -32.69
CA MET A 345 16.31 40.58 -33.58
C MET A 345 15.69 40.23 -34.93
N LEU A 346 14.74 41.06 -35.37
CA LEU A 346 14.17 40.96 -36.71
C LEU A 346 15.29 41.04 -37.75
N THR A 347 15.15 40.28 -38.83
CA THR A 347 16.10 40.35 -39.94
C THR A 347 15.86 41.63 -40.75
N GLU A 348 16.91 42.18 -41.39
CA GLU A 348 16.80 43.41 -42.21
C GLU A 348 15.76 43.29 -43.35
N GLU A 349 15.37 42.07 -43.72
CA GLU A 349 14.34 41.79 -44.70
C GLU A 349 12.92 41.99 -44.13
N GLU A 350 12.69 41.62 -42.85
CA GLU A 350 11.42 41.81 -42.15
C GLU A 350 11.17 43.29 -41.79
N GLU A 351 12.21 44.07 -41.50
CA GLU A 351 12.09 45.53 -41.30
C GLU A 351 11.70 46.25 -42.60
N ARG A 352 12.19 45.78 -43.76
CA ARG A 352 11.85 46.35 -45.07
C ARG A 352 10.41 46.10 -45.48
N GLU A 353 9.89 44.89 -45.23
CA GLU A 353 8.49 44.56 -45.53
C GLU A 353 7.51 45.38 -44.65
N LEU A 354 7.91 45.69 -43.41
CA LEU A 354 7.14 46.55 -42.51
C LEU A 354 7.13 48.02 -42.98
N GLU A 355 8.25 48.53 -43.49
CA GLU A 355 8.30 49.89 -44.08
C GLU A 355 7.43 50.00 -45.34
N GLU A 356 7.46 49.01 -46.24
CA GLU A 356 6.61 49.02 -47.45
C GLU A 356 5.10 48.91 -47.12
N LEU A 357 4.75 48.17 -46.06
CA LEU A 357 3.37 48.07 -45.57
C LEU A 357 2.86 49.37 -44.95
N MET A 358 3.74 50.13 -44.28
CA MET A 358 3.36 51.40 -43.67
C MET A 358 3.22 52.53 -44.71
N GLU A 359 4.02 52.53 -45.78
CA GLU A 359 3.89 53.52 -46.87
C GLU A 359 2.65 53.30 -47.75
N ALA A 360 2.09 52.09 -47.77
CA ALA A 360 0.89 51.76 -48.54
C ALA A 360 -0.43 52.18 -47.88
N GLU A 361 -0.43 52.54 -46.59
CA GLU A 361 -1.63 52.98 -45.86
C GLU A 361 -1.87 54.50 -45.91
N ASP A 362 -0.90 55.29 -46.40
CA ASP A 362 -0.96 56.76 -46.43
C ASP A 362 -1.16 57.37 -47.86
N MET A 363 -1.65 56.60 -48.85
CA MET A 363 -2.03 57.11 -50.19
C MET A 363 -3.53 57.06 -50.49
#